data_AF-A0A2H6MXJ8-F1
#
_entry.id   AF-A0A2H6MXJ8-F1
#
_cell.length_a   1.000
_cell.length_b   1.000
_cell.length_c   1.000
_cell.angle_alpha   90.00
_cell.angle_beta   90.00
_cell.angle_gamma   90.00
#
_symmetry.space_group_name_H-M   'P 1'
#
loop_
_entity.id
_entity.type
_entity.pdbx_description
1 polymer ?
#
loop_
_entity_poly.entity_id
_entity_poly.type
_entity_poly.pdbx_seq_one_letter_code
_entity_poly.pdbx_strand_id
1 'polypeptide(L)'
;ALMLVRSIDYEESPLSKHAAWMLHAGVMGAVVAPLTLLGGPLLIRAAWYTAGIVGGLSAVAVCAPSEKFLNMGAPLGLGLGLVLVSSVGSMFLPPTSILGAGMYSVAIYGGLVLFSFFLLHDTQHVIRRAESQPYLVVGERKYDPINACMGIYMDTLNIFMRVAVILAGGGGRKK
;
A
#
# COMPACT_ATOMS: atom_id res chain seq x y z
N ALA A 1 9.08 13.66 -1.32
CA ALA A 1 8.53 13.14 -2.58
C ALA A 1 6.99 13.07 -2.56
N LEU A 2 6.36 12.32 -1.65
CA LEU A 2 4.88 12.22 -1.59
C LEU A 2 4.18 13.58 -1.39
N MET A 3 4.68 14.41 -0.48
CA MET A 3 4.16 15.77 -0.26
C MET A 3 4.27 16.67 -1.50
N LEU A 4 5.33 16.48 -2.30
CA LEU A 4 5.56 17.21 -3.54
C LEU A 4 4.57 16.78 -4.63
N VAL A 5 4.28 15.49 -4.75
CA VAL A 5 3.22 15.00 -5.64
C VAL A 5 1.88 15.60 -5.20
N ARG A 6 1.59 15.62 -3.91
CA ARG A 6 0.31 16.12 -3.38
C ARG A 6 0.13 17.63 -3.51
N SER A 7 1.22 18.41 -3.46
CA SER A 7 1.16 19.87 -3.51
C SER A 7 0.97 20.45 -4.91
N ILE A 8 1.27 19.68 -5.96
CA ILE A 8 1.14 20.13 -7.35
C ILE A 8 -0.29 19.84 -7.83
N ASP A 9 -0.99 20.86 -8.32
CA ASP A 9 -2.31 20.68 -8.93
C ASP A 9 -2.17 20.06 -10.34
N TYR A 10 -2.96 19.00 -10.61
CA TYR A 10 -2.87 18.20 -11.83
C TYR A 10 -3.18 19.01 -13.11
N GLU A 11 -4.12 19.95 -13.03
CA GLU A 11 -4.56 20.73 -14.20
C GLU A 11 -3.60 21.86 -14.57
N GLU A 12 -3.04 22.56 -13.58
CA GLU A 12 -2.17 23.72 -13.85
C GLU A 12 -0.82 23.29 -14.42
N SER A 13 -0.32 22.11 -14.02
CA SER A 13 0.99 21.64 -14.44
C SER A 13 1.07 20.12 -14.54
N PRO A 14 0.39 19.50 -15.53
CA PRO A 14 0.34 18.05 -15.67
C PRO A 14 1.74 17.43 -15.83
N LEU A 15 2.64 18.09 -16.57
CA LEU A 15 4.03 17.60 -16.72
C LEU A 15 4.78 17.58 -15.38
N SER A 16 4.65 18.64 -14.59
CA SER A 16 5.29 18.76 -13.28
C SER A 16 4.73 17.74 -12.29
N LYS A 17 3.42 17.46 -12.38
CA LYS A 17 2.76 16.41 -11.59
C LYS A 17 3.29 15.01 -11.93
N HIS A 18 3.43 14.69 -13.21
CA HIS A 18 3.98 13.41 -13.66
C HIS A 18 5.47 13.29 -13.30
N ALA A 19 6.24 14.37 -13.41
CA ALA A 19 7.64 14.39 -12.98
C ALA A 19 7.78 14.15 -11.47
N ALA A 20 6.94 14.81 -10.66
CA ALA A 20 6.88 14.59 -9.22
C ALA A 20 6.50 13.13 -8.89
N TRP A 21 5.54 12.56 -9.62
CA TRP A 21 5.11 11.18 -9.45
C TRP A 21 6.21 10.19 -9.84
N MET A 22 6.90 10.41 -10.97
CA MET A 22 8.06 9.59 -11.37
C MET A 22 9.21 9.67 -10.35
N LEU A 23 9.49 10.87 -9.83
CA LEU A 23 10.47 11.05 -8.75
C LEU A 23 10.06 10.25 -7.53
N HIS A 24 8.79 10.30 -7.16
CA HIS A 24 8.27 9.54 -6.03
C HIS A 24 8.39 8.02 -6.25
N ALA A 25 8.02 7.53 -7.43
CA ALA A 25 8.17 6.14 -7.80
C ALA A 25 9.63 5.68 -7.76
N GLY A 26 10.55 6.52 -8.26
CA GLY A 26 12.00 6.26 -8.19
C GLY A 26 12.53 6.18 -6.76
N VAL A 27 12.11 7.10 -5.88
CA VAL A 27 12.48 7.08 -4.46
C VAL A 27 11.97 5.81 -3.78
N MET A 28 10.72 5.42 -4.01
CA MET A 28 10.17 4.18 -3.45
C MET A 28 10.87 2.95 -4.01
N GLY A 29 11.23 2.95 -5.30
CA GLY A 29 12.07 1.92 -5.90
C GLY A 29 13.42 1.77 -5.21
N ALA A 30 14.07 2.88 -4.86
CA ALA A 30 15.32 2.88 -4.11
C ALA A 30 15.14 2.34 -2.67
N VAL A 31 14.02 2.65 -2.01
CA VAL A 31 13.69 2.09 -0.68
C VAL A 31 13.50 0.57 -0.75
N VAL A 32 12.89 0.08 -1.84
CA VAL A 32 12.62 -1.35 -2.05
C VAL A 32 13.84 -2.09 -2.63
N ALA A 33 14.83 -1.38 -3.18
CA ALA A 33 16.00 -1.95 -3.84
C ALA A 33 16.75 -3.02 -3.01
N PRO A 34 16.91 -2.91 -1.68
CA PRO A 34 17.56 -3.97 -0.89
C PRO A 34 16.87 -5.34 -0.99
N LEU A 35 15.56 -5.39 -1.29
CA LEU A 35 14.84 -6.66 -1.51
C LEU A 35 15.32 -7.41 -2.76
N THR A 36 15.99 -6.74 -3.69
CA THR A 36 16.59 -7.41 -4.88
C THR A 36 17.66 -8.44 -4.50
N LEU A 37 18.23 -8.34 -3.30
CA LEU A 37 19.15 -9.33 -2.74
C LEU A 37 18.48 -10.68 -2.44
N LEU A 38 17.15 -10.73 -2.33
CA LEU A 38 16.38 -11.98 -2.16
C LEU A 38 16.33 -12.84 -3.43
N GLY A 39 16.75 -12.29 -4.57
CA GLY A 39 16.83 -12.98 -5.86
C GLY A 39 15.68 -12.66 -6.81
N GLY A 40 16.03 -12.41 -8.08
CA GLY A 40 15.08 -12.04 -9.15
C GLY A 40 13.89 -13.00 -9.32
N PRO A 41 14.08 -14.33 -9.39
CA PRO A 41 12.96 -15.27 -9.56
C PRO A 41 11.95 -15.23 -8.40
N LEU A 42 12.42 -15.01 -7.17
CA LEU A 42 11.55 -14.90 -6.00
C LEU A 42 10.71 -13.61 -6.07
N LEU A 43 11.34 -12.49 -6.42
CA LEU A 43 10.65 -11.21 -6.55
C LEU A 43 9.62 -11.20 -7.69
N ILE A 44 9.91 -11.85 -8.82
CA ILE A 44 8.94 -11.99 -9.92
C ILE A 44 7.71 -12.77 -9.45
N ARG A 45 7.89 -13.84 -8.66
CA ARG A 45 6.77 -14.57 -8.06
C ARG A 45 5.99 -13.72 -7.07
N ALA A 46 6.70 -12.98 -6.20
CA ALA A 46 6.08 -12.06 -5.26
C ALA A 46 5.25 -10.99 -5.99
N ALA A 47 5.76 -10.46 -7.11
CA ALA A 47 5.06 -9.48 -7.93
C ALA A 47 3.78 -10.08 -8.54
N TRP A 48 3.83 -11.29 -9.09
CA TRP A 48 2.63 -11.95 -9.62
C TRP A 48 1.58 -12.26 -8.56
N TYR A 49 1.99 -12.72 -7.37
CA TYR A 49 1.06 -12.92 -6.26
C TYR A 49 0.44 -11.62 -5.79
N THR A 50 1.25 -10.55 -5.71
CA THR A 50 0.75 -9.23 -5.36
C THR A 50 -0.23 -8.71 -6.41
N ALA A 51 0.06 -8.88 -7.70
CA ALA A 51 -0.86 -8.50 -8.79
C ALA A 51 -2.20 -9.26 -8.68
N GLY A 52 -2.17 -10.55 -8.33
CA GLY A 52 -3.39 -11.34 -8.08
C GLY A 52 -4.17 -10.85 -6.87
N ILE A 53 -3.49 -10.57 -5.75
CA ILE A 53 -4.12 -10.03 -4.53
C ILE A 53 -4.74 -8.67 -4.80
N VAL A 54 -3.96 -7.74 -5.37
CA VAL A 54 -4.40 -6.37 -5.63
C VAL A 54 -5.53 -6.36 -6.66
N GLY A 55 -5.39 -7.09 -7.76
CA GLY A 55 -6.44 -7.20 -8.78
C GLY A 55 -7.73 -7.81 -8.23
N GLY A 56 -7.63 -8.90 -7.46
CA GLY A 56 -8.78 -9.57 -6.86
C GLY A 56 -9.50 -8.70 -5.83
N LEU A 57 -8.75 -8.04 -4.93
CA LEU A 57 -9.32 -7.14 -3.94
C LEU A 57 -9.96 -5.91 -4.59
N SER A 58 -9.29 -5.28 -5.56
CA SER A 58 -9.87 -4.15 -6.28
C SER A 58 -11.17 -4.53 -6.99
N ALA A 59 -11.26 -5.73 -7.58
CA ALA A 59 -12.52 -6.22 -8.17
C ALA A 59 -13.63 -6.39 -7.11
N VAL A 60 -13.30 -6.90 -5.92
CA VAL A 60 -14.25 -6.98 -4.80
C VAL A 60 -14.68 -5.59 -4.34
N ALA A 61 -13.76 -4.63 -4.24
CA ALA A 61 -14.05 -3.26 -3.80
C ALA A 61 -15.04 -2.55 -4.73
N VAL A 62 -14.91 -2.75 -6.04
CA VAL A 62 -15.84 -2.21 -7.07
C VAL A 62 -17.26 -2.77 -6.89
N CYS A 63 -17.38 -4.04 -6.51
CA CYS A 63 -18.67 -4.69 -6.32
C CYS A 63 -19.26 -4.53 -4.90
N ALA A 64 -18.46 -4.08 -3.93
CA ALA A 64 -18.87 -4.01 -2.53
C ALA A 64 -19.60 -2.68 -2.21
N PRO A 65 -20.60 -2.69 -1.30
CA PRO A 65 -21.29 -1.47 -0.89
C PRO A 65 -20.35 -0.53 -0.12
N SER A 66 -20.24 0.71 -0.60
CA SER A 66 -19.22 1.69 -0.20
C SER A 66 -19.40 2.30 1.20
N GLU A 67 -20.60 2.23 1.78
CA GLU A 67 -20.92 2.80 3.10
C GLU A 67 -20.16 2.12 4.25
N LYS A 68 -19.86 0.82 4.12
CA LYS A 68 -19.26 0.03 5.21
C LYS A 68 -17.75 0.25 5.34
N PHE A 69 -17.01 0.32 4.23
CA PHE A 69 -15.56 0.48 4.33
C PHE A 69 -15.16 1.93 4.60
N LEU A 70 -15.91 2.94 4.15
CA LEU A 70 -15.59 4.34 4.47
C LEU A 70 -15.58 4.60 6.00
N ASN A 71 -16.47 3.93 6.74
CA ASN A 71 -16.51 3.97 8.21
C ASN A 71 -15.46 3.09 8.89
N MET A 72 -14.72 2.26 8.15
CA MET A 72 -13.65 1.42 8.69
C MET A 72 -12.30 2.13 8.82
N GLY A 73 -12.18 3.39 8.41
CA GLY A 73 -10.93 4.15 8.52
C GLY A 73 -10.35 4.17 9.93
N ALA A 74 -11.18 4.29 10.97
CA ALA A 74 -10.73 4.32 12.36
C ALA A 74 -10.19 2.95 12.86
N PRO A 75 -10.91 1.82 12.68
CA PRO A 75 -10.34 0.48 12.91
C PRO A 75 -9.06 0.20 12.13
N LEU A 76 -9.00 0.61 10.85
CA LEU A 76 -7.80 0.44 10.01
C LEU A 76 -6.62 1.26 10.54
N GLY A 77 -6.86 2.50 11.00
CA GLY A 77 -5.86 3.34 11.64
C GLY A 77 -5.28 2.72 12.92
N LEU A 78 -6.13 2.11 13.76
CA LEU A 78 -5.68 1.37 14.95
C LEU A 78 -4.83 0.16 14.58
N GLY A 79 -5.26 -0.61 13.57
CA GLY A 79 -4.49 -1.73 13.03
C GLY A 79 -3.12 -1.28 12.52
N LEU A 80 -3.06 -0.12 11.85
CA LEU A 80 -1.81 0.45 11.35
C LEU A 80 -0.85 0.81 12.48
N GLY A 81 -1.36 1.39 13.57
CA GLY A 81 -0.59 1.65 14.78
C GLY A 81 0.00 0.36 15.35
N LEU A 82 -0.80 -0.71 15.45
CA LEU A 82 -0.33 -2.01 15.94
C LEU A 82 0.77 -2.61 15.06
N VAL A 83 0.59 -2.59 13.74
CA VAL A 83 1.58 -3.10 12.78
C VAL A 83 2.86 -2.27 12.82
N LEU A 84 2.75 -0.95 12.98
CA LEU A 84 3.89 -0.05 13.07
C LEU A 84 4.70 -0.30 14.34
N VAL A 85 4.05 -0.37 15.50
CA VAL A 85 4.71 -0.70 16.78
C VAL A 85 5.36 -2.08 16.70
N SER A 86 4.66 -3.05 16.11
CA SER A 86 5.19 -4.41 15.90
C SER A 86 6.42 -4.42 14.98
N SER A 87 6.40 -3.62 13.91
CA SER A 87 7.53 -3.49 12.98
C SER A 87 8.75 -2.87 13.65
N VAL A 88 8.57 -1.76 14.37
CA VAL A 88 9.67 -1.09 15.10
C VAL A 88 10.22 -1.99 16.19
N GLY A 89 9.37 -2.58 17.04
CA GLY A 89 9.85 -3.42 18.13
C GLY A 89 10.52 -4.72 17.65
N SER A 90 10.14 -5.26 16.49
CA SER A 90 10.84 -6.41 15.90
C SER A 90 12.28 -6.12 15.47
N MET A 91 12.66 -4.84 15.30
CA MET A 91 14.04 -4.44 15.02
C MET A 91 14.94 -4.50 16.25
N PHE A 92 14.36 -4.35 17.45
CA PHE A 92 15.09 -4.30 18.72
C PHE A 92 14.99 -5.60 19.52
N LEU A 93 14.05 -6.48 19.17
CA LEU A 93 13.84 -7.75 19.85
C LEU A 93 14.32 -8.92 19.00
N PRO A 94 15.07 -9.86 19.59
CA PRO A 94 15.56 -11.01 18.85
C PRO A 94 14.38 -11.89 18.37
N PRO A 95 14.37 -12.33 17.09
CA PRO A 95 13.31 -13.18 16.53
C PRO A 95 13.15 -14.54 17.24
N THR A 96 14.13 -14.93 18.05
CA THR A 96 14.13 -16.17 18.84
C THR A 96 13.32 -16.06 20.13
N SER A 97 13.00 -14.85 20.58
CA SER A 97 12.12 -14.62 21.73
C SER A 97 10.65 -14.75 21.31
N ILE A 98 9.78 -15.25 22.20
CA ILE A 98 8.34 -15.39 21.93
C ILE A 98 7.73 -14.03 21.55
N LEU A 99 8.15 -12.96 22.26
CA LEU A 99 7.70 -11.61 21.97
C LEU A 99 8.21 -11.11 20.62
N GLY A 100 9.50 -11.30 20.31
CA GLY A 100 10.08 -10.89 19.02
C GLY A 100 9.49 -11.65 17.83
N ALA A 101 9.29 -12.97 17.96
CA ALA A 101 8.61 -13.79 16.96
C ALA A 101 7.14 -13.36 16.76
N GLY A 102 6.45 -13.07 17.86
CA GLY A 102 5.08 -12.55 17.84
C GLY A 102 4.99 -11.21 17.10
N MET A 103 5.86 -10.26 17.45
CA MET A 103 5.91 -8.94 16.81
C MET A 103 6.29 -9.03 15.33
N TYR A 104 7.23 -9.91 14.96
CA TYR A 104 7.56 -10.17 13.56
C TYR A 104 6.36 -10.75 12.79
N SER A 105 5.63 -11.68 13.40
CA SER A 105 4.43 -12.27 12.78
C SER A 105 3.32 -11.23 12.58
N VAL A 106 3.03 -10.42 13.61
CA VAL A 106 2.05 -9.32 13.53
C VAL A 106 2.50 -8.29 12.50
N ALA A 107 3.77 -7.93 12.49
CA ALA A 107 4.34 -7.04 11.49
C ALA A 107 4.05 -7.61 10.11
N ILE A 108 4.55 -8.81 9.77
CA ILE A 108 4.48 -9.39 8.42
C ILE A 108 3.07 -9.81 8.01
N TYR A 109 2.44 -10.74 8.73
CA TYR A 109 1.14 -11.32 8.36
C TYR A 109 -0.02 -10.41 8.74
N GLY A 110 0.01 -9.81 9.93
CA GLY A 110 -1.00 -8.83 10.34
C GLY A 110 -0.97 -7.60 9.44
N GLY A 111 0.22 -7.10 9.10
CA GLY A 111 0.39 -6.05 8.11
C GLY A 111 -0.15 -6.42 6.74
N LEU A 112 0.08 -7.64 6.25
CA LEU A 112 -0.44 -8.07 4.93
C LEU A 112 -1.97 -8.00 4.87
N VAL A 113 -2.64 -8.51 5.90
CA VAL A 113 -4.10 -8.45 6.02
C VAL A 113 -4.57 -7.01 6.11
N LEU A 114 -3.92 -6.20 6.94
CA LEU A 114 -4.27 -4.79 7.12
C LEU A 114 -4.15 -3.99 5.82
N PHE A 115 -3.03 -4.08 5.10
CA PHE A 115 -2.85 -3.37 3.83
C PHE A 115 -3.77 -3.89 2.73
N SER A 116 -4.17 -5.16 2.79
CA SER A 116 -5.23 -5.69 1.93
C SER A 116 -6.58 -5.02 2.20
N PHE A 117 -6.90 -4.74 3.47
CA PHE A 117 -8.09 -3.96 3.83
C PHE A 117 -7.96 -2.47 3.49
N PHE A 118 -6.78 -1.86 3.65
CA PHE A 118 -6.54 -0.49 3.18
C PHE A 118 -6.73 -0.38 1.68
N LEU A 119 -6.24 -1.34 0.91
CA LEU A 119 -6.44 -1.36 -0.54
C LEU A 119 -7.94 -1.36 -0.90
N LEU A 120 -8.76 -2.16 -0.21
CA LEU A 120 -10.22 -2.14 -0.38
C LEU A 120 -10.83 -0.78 -0.03
N HIS A 121 -10.47 -0.24 1.14
CA HIS A 121 -10.92 1.06 1.62
C HIS A 121 -10.58 2.18 0.63
N ASP A 122 -9.32 2.26 0.21
CA ASP A 122 -8.81 3.31 -0.66
C ASP A 122 -9.38 3.19 -2.07
N THR A 123 -9.59 1.96 -2.58
CA THR A 123 -10.29 1.75 -3.85
C THR A 123 -11.71 2.32 -3.81
N GLN A 124 -12.45 2.05 -2.74
CA GLN A 124 -13.80 2.61 -2.58
C GLN A 124 -13.79 4.12 -2.37
N HIS A 125 -12.82 4.64 -1.63
CA HIS A 125 -12.66 6.08 -1.43
C HIS A 125 -12.36 6.80 -2.76
N VAL A 126 -11.54 6.21 -3.63
CA VAL A 126 -11.26 6.70 -4.99
C VAL A 126 -12.54 6.71 -5.84
N ILE A 127 -13.29 5.61 -5.87
CA ILE A 127 -14.56 5.51 -6.61
C ILE A 127 -15.54 6.58 -6.13
N ARG A 128 -15.75 6.68 -4.81
CA ARG A 128 -16.69 7.65 -4.24
C ARG A 128 -16.27 9.09 -4.49
N ARG A 129 -14.97 9.39 -4.44
CA ARG A 129 -14.46 10.71 -4.81
C ARG A 129 -14.69 11.01 -6.29
N ALA A 130 -14.55 10.02 -7.18
CA ALA A 130 -14.87 10.19 -8.59
C ALA A 130 -16.37 10.40 -8.85
N GLU A 131 -17.25 9.71 -8.12
CA GLU A 131 -18.71 9.84 -8.25
C GLU A 131 -19.26 11.14 -7.64
N SER A 132 -18.68 11.60 -6.53
CA SER A 132 -19.15 12.77 -5.78
C SER A 132 -18.65 14.10 -6.34
N GLN A 133 -17.66 14.12 -7.23
CA GLN A 133 -17.20 15.35 -7.86
C GLN A 133 -18.01 15.65 -9.14
N PRO A 134 -18.87 16.68 -9.14
CA PRO A 134 -19.57 17.09 -10.35
C PRO A 134 -18.57 17.70 -11.35
N TYR A 135 -18.57 17.19 -12.59
CA TYR A 135 -17.74 17.67 -13.71
C TYR A 135 -17.92 19.17 -14.07
N LEU A 136 -18.87 19.88 -13.45
CA LEU A 136 -19.43 21.16 -13.92
C LEU A 136 -19.57 22.25 -12.85
N VAL A 137 -19.06 22.09 -11.63
CA VAL A 137 -19.15 23.16 -10.60
C VAL A 137 -17.91 24.07 -10.67
N VAL A 138 -18.12 25.27 -11.18
CA VAL A 138 -17.13 26.36 -11.23
C VAL A 138 -16.68 26.69 -9.80
N GLY A 139 -15.41 26.39 -9.48
CA GLY A 139 -14.78 26.78 -8.21
C GLY A 139 -14.36 25.64 -7.29
N GLU A 140 -14.72 24.38 -7.58
CA GLU A 140 -14.15 23.22 -6.86
C GLU A 140 -12.88 22.70 -7.54
N ARG A 141 -11.88 22.30 -6.72
CA ARG A 141 -10.70 21.58 -7.22
C ARG A 141 -11.16 20.34 -7.98
N LYS A 142 -10.89 20.30 -9.28
CA LYS A 142 -11.17 19.17 -10.15
C LYS A 142 -10.45 17.90 -9.69
N TYR A 143 -10.99 16.76 -10.08
CA TYR A 143 -10.51 15.45 -9.67
C TYR A 143 -9.05 15.23 -10.11
N ASP A 144 -8.18 14.95 -9.14
CA ASP A 144 -6.78 14.64 -9.35
C ASP A 144 -6.56 13.12 -9.22
N PRO A 145 -6.48 12.39 -10.36
CA PRO A 145 -6.37 10.94 -10.34
C PRO A 145 -5.05 10.46 -9.74
N ILE A 146 -3.95 11.21 -9.91
CA ILE A 146 -2.65 10.82 -9.37
C ILE A 146 -2.69 10.87 -7.85
N ASN A 147 -3.22 11.95 -7.28
CA ASN A 147 -3.35 12.06 -5.83
C ASN A 147 -4.33 11.04 -5.24
N ALA A 148 -5.43 10.77 -5.94
CA ALA A 148 -6.42 9.79 -5.50
C ALA A 148 -5.84 8.37 -5.43
N CYS A 149 -5.03 7.97 -6.41
CA CYS A 149 -4.44 6.62 -6.47
C CYS A 149 -3.17 6.43 -5.61
N MET A 150 -2.64 7.50 -4.97
CA MET A 150 -1.42 7.38 -4.16
C MET A 150 -1.55 6.42 -2.97
N GLY A 151 -2.74 6.30 -2.37
CA GLY A 151 -3.02 5.35 -1.29
C GLY A 151 -2.91 3.89 -1.76
N ILE A 152 -3.65 3.57 -2.82
CA ILE A 152 -3.62 2.27 -3.51
C ILE A 152 -2.19 1.86 -3.91
N TYR A 153 -1.39 2.82 -4.42
CA TYR A 153 0.01 2.59 -4.75
C TYR A 153 0.85 2.19 -3.53
N MET A 154 0.68 2.88 -2.40
CA MET A 154 1.40 2.57 -1.16
C MET A 154 0.99 1.23 -0.58
N ASP A 155 -0.30 0.90 -0.59
CA ASP A 155 -0.79 -0.40 -0.13
C ASP A 155 -0.24 -1.53 -0.98
N THR A 156 -0.21 -1.34 -2.31
CA THR A 156 0.37 -2.30 -3.25
C THR A 156 1.84 -2.57 -2.96
N LEU A 157 2.65 -1.52 -2.72
CA LEU A 157 4.05 -1.68 -2.33
C LEU A 157 4.21 -2.40 -0.99
N ASN A 158 3.40 -2.05 0.01
CA ASN A 158 3.43 -2.69 1.31
C ASN A 158 3.06 -4.18 1.25
N ILE A 159 2.04 -4.53 0.45
CA ILE A 159 1.68 -5.93 0.17
C ILE A 159 2.84 -6.65 -0.50
N PHE A 160 3.44 -6.05 -1.55
CA PHE A 160 4.56 -6.64 -2.28
C PHE A 160 5.75 -6.98 -1.37
N MET A 161 6.22 -6.02 -0.58
CA MET A 161 7.36 -6.22 0.33
C MET A 161 7.09 -7.37 1.31
N ARG A 162 5.85 -7.45 1.82
CA ARG A 162 5.44 -8.51 2.76
C ARG A 162 5.39 -9.87 2.10
N VAL A 163 4.81 -9.97 0.91
CA VAL A 163 4.80 -11.22 0.13
C VAL A 163 6.23 -11.66 -0.18
N ALA A 164 7.12 -10.74 -0.59
CA ALA A 164 8.52 -11.06 -0.85
C ALA A 164 9.22 -11.62 0.39
N VAL A 165 9.04 -10.99 1.56
CA VAL A 165 9.61 -11.46 2.83
C VAL A 165 9.04 -12.82 3.25
N ILE A 166 7.73 -13.04 3.08
CA ILE A 166 7.09 -14.33 3.38
C ILE A 166 7.67 -15.44 2.49
N LEU A 167 7.83 -15.19 1.19
CA LEU A 167 8.41 -16.16 0.26
C LEU A 167 9.87 -16.46 0.58
N ALA A 168 10.64 -15.44 0.99
CA ALA A 168 12.03 -15.62 1.40
C ALA A 168 12.15 -16.47 2.68
N GLY A 169 11.31 -16.21 3.70
CA GLY A 169 11.29 -16.98 4.95
C GLY A 169 10.78 -18.42 4.77
N GLY A 170 9.91 -18.67 3.79
CA GLY A 170 9.39 -20.02 3.50
C GLY A 170 10.38 -20.93 2.77
N GLY A 171 11.33 -20.37 1.99
CA GLY A 171 12.31 -21.14 1.22
C GLY A 171 13.47 -21.74 2.05
N GLY A 172 13.83 -21.10 3.16
CA GLY A 172 14.93 -21.54 4.02
C GLY A 172 14.62 -22.75 4.91
N ARG A 173 13.35 -23.15 5.05
CA ARG A 173 12.92 -24.27 5.90
C ARG A 173 12.88 -25.62 5.17
N LYS A 174 13.26 -25.66 3.88
CA LYS A 174 13.29 -26.86 3.02
C LYS A 174 14.71 -27.26 2.59
N LYS A 175 15.72 -26.97 3.39
CA LYS A 175 17.05 -27.59 3.29
C LYS A 175 17.50 -28.07 4.66
#